data_AF-A0A5B6ZUT0-F1
#
_entry.id   AF-A0A5B6ZUT0-F1
#
_cell.length_a   1.000
_cell.length_b   1.000
_cell.length_c   1.000
_cell.angle_alpha   90.00
_cell.angle_beta   90.00
_cell.angle_gamma   90.00
#
_symmetry.space_group_name_H-M   'P 1'
#
loop_
_entity.id
_entity.type
_entity.pdbx_description
1 polymer ?
#
loop_
_entity_poly.entity_id
_entity_poly.type
_entity_poly.pdbx_seq_one_letter_code
_entity_poly.pdbx_strand_id
1 'polypeptide(L)'
;MAPASQKATPSCCIQNDSASIRREAAPAATEVVQDWNASPTDLLDDHQNRQTAITALIRPEPSINASTKELYETKQNNDMIRTGIQIMPRAQTSHPLDPLSAAEISVAVATVRAAGATPEVRDSMRFIEVVLLEPDKHVVALANAYFFPPFQPSLLPRTKGGPVIPGKLPPRRARLIVFNKKSNETSVWIVELSQVHATTRGGHHRGKVISSQVVRDVQPPMDAVEYAECEAVVKDYPPFIEAMKKRGIEDMDLVMVDAWCVGYHSDADAPSRRLAKPLIFCRTESDCPMENGYARPVEGIYVLVDMQNMVVIEFEDRKLVPLPPADPLRNYTPGETRGGVDRSDIKPLHIVQPEGPSFRVNGHYVEWQKWNFRIGFTPREGLVIHSVAYVDGSRGRRPVAHRLSFVEMVVPYGDPNEPHYRKNAFDAGEDGLGKNAHSLKKGCDCLGYIKYFDSHFTNFTGGVETIENCVCLHEEDHGMLWKHQDWRTGLAEVRRSRRLTVSFICTVANYEYGFYWHFYQDGKIEAEVKLTGILSLGALQPGETRKYGTTIAPGLYAPVHQHFFVARLDMAVDCKPGEAY
;
A
#
# COMPACT_ATOMS: atom_id res chain seq x y z
N MET A 1 -30.84 -8.84 57.29
CA MET A 1 -29.94 -9.80 57.97
C MET A 1 -28.59 -9.12 58.13
N ALA A 2 -28.13 -9.04 59.37
CA ALA A 2 -27.13 -8.07 59.82
C ALA A 2 -25.68 -8.43 59.42
N PRO A 3 -24.77 -7.43 59.40
CA PRO A 3 -23.40 -7.46 58.90
C PRO A 3 -22.35 -7.36 60.03
N ALA A 4 -21.05 -7.33 59.70
CA ALA A 4 -19.94 -6.71 60.45
C ALA A 4 -18.61 -6.92 59.67
N SER A 5 -17.60 -6.05 59.67
CA SER A 5 -17.24 -4.98 60.61
C SER A 5 -16.46 -3.84 59.93
N GLN A 6 -16.70 -2.63 60.44
CA GLN A 6 -15.93 -1.39 60.26
C GLN A 6 -14.81 -1.27 61.31
N LYS A 7 -13.96 -0.24 61.08
CA LYS A 7 -13.36 0.75 62.02
C LYS A 7 -11.84 0.64 62.17
N ALA A 8 -11.07 1.71 62.38
CA ALA A 8 -11.24 3.16 62.27
C ALA A 8 -9.87 3.83 62.54
N THR A 9 -9.76 5.08 62.10
CA THR A 9 -8.74 6.15 62.29
C THR A 9 -8.37 6.45 63.77
N PRO A 10 -7.34 7.28 64.08
CA PRO A 10 -7.54 8.75 64.14
C PRO A 10 -6.32 9.64 63.81
N SER A 11 -6.60 10.95 63.71
CA SER A 11 -5.75 12.09 63.37
C SER A 11 -4.85 12.60 64.51
N CYS A 12 -3.84 13.43 64.19
CA CYS A 12 -3.48 14.58 65.04
C CYS A 12 -2.71 15.67 64.27
N CYS A 13 -3.05 16.93 64.53
CA CYS A 13 -2.44 18.17 64.01
C CYS A 13 -1.17 18.56 64.79
N ILE A 14 -0.28 19.39 64.20
CA ILE A 14 0.52 20.48 64.84
C ILE A 14 1.10 21.39 63.74
N GLN A 15 1.10 22.70 63.99
CA GLN A 15 1.64 23.82 63.19
C GLN A 15 3.16 24.03 63.41
N ASN A 16 3.89 24.55 62.40
CA ASN A 16 4.57 25.88 62.42
C ASN A 16 5.67 26.04 61.34
N ASP A 17 5.54 27.15 60.61
CA ASP A 17 6.51 28.12 60.09
C ASP A 17 8.00 27.81 59.77
N SER A 18 8.37 28.35 58.60
CA SER A 18 9.55 29.18 58.28
C SER A 18 10.75 28.59 57.52
N ALA A 19 11.29 29.50 56.67
CA ALA A 19 12.65 29.62 56.15
C ALA A 19 13.00 29.01 54.77
N SER A 20 12.98 29.92 53.78
CA SER A 20 13.77 29.93 52.55
C SER A 20 15.27 30.00 52.81
N ILE A 21 16.12 29.16 52.19
CA ILE A 21 17.55 29.45 51.99
C ILE A 21 18.06 28.90 50.64
N ARG A 22 18.76 29.79 49.93
CA ARG A 22 19.53 29.62 48.67
C ARG A 22 20.64 28.55 48.80
N ARG A 23 21.02 27.92 47.70
CA ARG A 23 22.33 27.26 47.57
C ARG A 23 23.26 28.07 46.66
N GLU A 24 24.37 28.48 47.26
CA GLU A 24 25.53 29.14 46.67
C GLU A 24 26.40 28.16 45.87
N ALA A 25 27.23 28.75 45.01
CA ALA A 25 28.18 28.09 44.12
C ALA A 25 29.63 28.16 44.64
N ALA A 26 30.50 27.39 43.94
CA ALA A 26 31.97 27.43 43.83
C ALA A 26 32.74 26.29 44.54
N PRO A 27 33.99 25.93 44.12
CA PRO A 27 34.80 26.42 42.99
C PRO A 27 35.41 25.31 42.09
N ALA A 28 36.13 25.75 41.04
CA ALA A 28 36.83 24.98 40.02
C ALA A 28 38.19 24.39 40.47
N ALA A 29 38.64 23.35 39.76
CA ALA A 29 40.06 23.01 39.57
C ALA A 29 40.30 22.45 38.16
N THR A 30 41.50 22.76 37.66
CA THR A 30 42.02 22.88 36.30
C THR A 30 42.61 21.60 35.67
N GLU A 31 42.92 21.72 34.36
CA GLU A 31 43.92 21.00 33.52
C GLU A 31 43.34 20.15 32.38
N VAL A 32 43.75 20.18 31.11
CA VAL A 32 44.67 20.98 30.26
C VAL A 32 44.14 20.80 28.82
N VAL A 33 44.06 21.87 28.04
CA VAL A 33 43.84 21.86 26.58
C VAL A 33 45.19 22.01 25.90
N GLN A 34 45.46 21.21 24.87
CA GLN A 34 46.45 21.55 23.84
C GLN A 34 45.74 21.76 22.49
N ASP A 35 45.72 23.02 22.08
CA ASP A 35 45.40 23.50 20.73
C ASP A 35 46.53 23.16 19.75
N TRP A 36 46.15 22.87 18.50
CA TRP A 36 46.94 23.28 17.33
C TRP A 36 46.03 24.05 16.37
N ASN A 37 46.23 25.37 16.35
CA ASN A 37 45.67 26.32 15.39
C ASN A 37 46.41 26.24 14.05
N ALA A 38 45.68 26.45 12.95
CA ALA A 38 46.21 27.01 11.71
C ALA A 38 45.31 28.18 11.28
N SER A 39 45.94 29.33 11.03
CA SER A 39 45.32 30.65 10.80
C SER A 39 44.69 30.83 9.42
N PRO A 40 43.78 31.82 9.25
CA PRO A 40 43.10 32.12 7.99
C PRO A 40 43.87 33.17 7.18
N THR A 41 44.25 32.83 5.95
CA THR A 41 44.56 33.78 4.87
C THR A 41 44.43 33.01 3.55
N ASP A 42 43.98 33.72 2.51
CA ASP A 42 43.72 33.24 1.14
C ASP A 42 42.28 32.79 0.82
N LEU A 43 41.35 33.72 1.03
CA LEU A 43 40.20 33.90 0.15
C LEU A 43 40.50 35.12 -0.72
N LEU A 44 40.85 34.91 -2.00
CA LEU A 44 40.69 35.81 -3.15
C LEU A 44 41.55 35.29 -4.30
N ASP A 45 41.06 34.29 -5.03
CA ASP A 45 41.27 34.04 -6.47
C ASP A 45 40.96 32.57 -6.77
N ASP A 46 39.73 32.27 -7.18
CA ASP A 46 39.51 31.26 -8.26
C ASP A 46 38.07 31.27 -8.81
N HIS A 47 37.55 32.47 -9.08
CA HIS A 47 36.27 32.64 -9.78
C HIS A 47 36.49 33.01 -11.26
N GLN A 48 37.49 32.43 -11.92
CA GLN A 48 37.72 32.58 -13.36
C GLN A 48 38.44 31.35 -13.91
N ASN A 49 37.71 30.24 -14.13
CA ASN A 49 37.95 29.29 -15.22
C ASN A 49 36.85 28.21 -15.27
N ARG A 50 35.67 28.63 -15.74
CA ARG A 50 34.77 27.72 -16.47
C ARG A 50 35.16 27.77 -17.95
N GLN A 51 35.01 26.62 -18.62
CA GLN A 51 35.05 26.38 -20.07
C GLN A 51 36.43 26.20 -20.73
N THR A 52 37.03 25.02 -20.59
CA THR A 52 37.39 24.16 -21.75
C THR A 52 37.94 22.81 -21.26
N ALA A 53 37.27 21.71 -21.62
CA ALA A 53 37.83 20.38 -21.92
C ALA A 53 36.75 19.30 -21.79
N ILE A 54 35.83 19.28 -22.75
CA ILE A 54 35.27 18.02 -23.23
C ILE A 54 36.29 17.51 -24.25
N THR A 55 36.81 16.29 -24.07
CA THR A 55 36.94 15.24 -25.11
C THR A 55 37.91 14.14 -24.66
N ALA A 56 37.44 12.89 -24.84
CA ALA A 56 38.18 11.63 -24.88
C ALA A 56 38.76 11.08 -23.57
N LEU A 57 38.06 10.08 -23.01
CA LEU A 57 38.64 8.78 -22.63
C LEU A 57 37.50 7.78 -22.38
N ILE A 58 36.79 7.44 -23.47
CA ILE A 58 35.99 6.21 -23.54
C ILE A 58 36.90 5.16 -24.16
N ARG A 59 37.31 4.17 -23.37
CA ARG A 59 37.78 2.88 -23.89
C ARG A 59 36.62 1.89 -23.71
N PRO A 60 36.11 1.26 -24.79
CA PRO A 60 35.16 0.18 -24.66
C PRO A 60 35.91 -1.11 -24.34
N GLU A 61 35.69 -1.68 -23.15
CA GLU A 61 35.93 -3.10 -22.91
C GLU A 61 34.64 -3.89 -23.13
N PRO A 62 34.76 -5.13 -23.62
CA PRO A 62 33.86 -5.66 -24.64
C PRO A 62 32.52 -6.08 -24.06
N SER A 63 31.46 -5.79 -24.82
CA SER A 63 30.18 -6.46 -24.72
C SER A 63 30.39 -7.97 -24.58
N ILE A 64 29.89 -8.55 -23.49
CA ILE A 64 29.69 -9.99 -23.42
C ILE A 64 28.71 -10.33 -24.53
N ASN A 65 29.25 -10.86 -25.63
CA ASN A 65 28.48 -11.21 -26.82
C ASN A 65 27.33 -12.14 -26.43
N ALA A 66 26.19 -11.97 -27.12
CA ALA A 66 25.06 -12.89 -27.07
C ALA A 66 25.49 -14.37 -27.26
N SER A 67 26.60 -14.59 -27.97
CA SER A 67 27.22 -15.91 -28.15
C SER A 67 27.71 -16.56 -26.86
N THR A 68 28.15 -15.81 -25.85
CA THR A 68 28.67 -16.40 -24.59
C THR A 68 27.51 -16.85 -23.69
N LYS A 69 26.38 -16.14 -23.75
CA LYS A 69 25.12 -16.52 -23.09
C LYS A 69 24.53 -17.77 -23.75
N GLU A 70 24.54 -17.81 -25.09
CA GLU A 70 24.19 -19.02 -25.85
C GLU A 70 25.15 -20.18 -25.54
N LEU A 71 26.46 -19.97 -25.42
CA LEU A 71 27.43 -21.02 -25.10
C LEU A 71 27.27 -21.60 -23.68
N TYR A 72 26.88 -20.79 -22.69
CA TYR A 72 26.57 -21.26 -21.34
C TYR A 72 25.22 -22.01 -21.29
N GLU A 73 24.20 -21.52 -21.98
CA GLU A 73 22.91 -22.21 -22.13
C GLU A 73 23.06 -23.52 -22.93
N THR A 74 23.92 -23.55 -23.95
CA THR A 74 24.20 -24.73 -24.77
C THR A 74 25.02 -25.76 -24.00
N LYS A 75 25.95 -25.35 -23.13
CA LYS A 75 26.68 -26.28 -22.23
C LYS A 75 25.77 -26.87 -21.15
N GLN A 76 24.90 -26.07 -20.53
CA GLN A 76 23.90 -26.60 -19.58
C GLN A 76 22.88 -27.52 -20.27
N ASN A 77 22.42 -27.17 -21.46
CA ASN A 77 21.54 -28.03 -22.26
C ASN A 77 22.23 -29.33 -22.66
N ASN A 78 23.52 -29.31 -23.04
CA ASN A 78 24.26 -30.51 -23.43
C ASN A 78 24.54 -31.46 -22.25
N ASP A 79 24.81 -30.94 -21.04
CA ASP A 79 24.93 -31.77 -19.83
C ASP A 79 23.57 -32.33 -19.36
N MET A 80 22.47 -31.60 -19.58
CA MET A 80 21.10 -32.09 -19.31
C MET A 80 20.61 -33.12 -20.33
N ILE A 81 21.00 -33.01 -21.61
CA ILE A 81 20.70 -34.01 -22.65
C ILE A 81 21.47 -35.30 -22.38
N ARG A 82 22.71 -35.23 -21.88
CA ARG A 82 23.50 -36.40 -21.46
C ARG A 82 22.89 -37.15 -20.26
N THR A 83 22.07 -36.50 -19.44
CA THR A 83 21.37 -37.11 -18.30
C THR A 83 19.95 -37.60 -18.62
N GLY A 84 19.53 -37.55 -19.90
CA GLY A 84 18.24 -38.10 -20.35
C GLY A 84 17.02 -37.28 -19.93
N ILE A 85 17.21 -36.03 -19.48
CA ILE A 85 16.09 -35.14 -19.13
C ILE A 85 15.60 -34.48 -20.43
N GLN A 86 14.45 -34.93 -20.92
CA GLN A 86 13.80 -34.38 -22.09
C GLN A 86 13.37 -32.92 -21.78
N ILE A 87 14.05 -31.93 -22.38
CA ILE A 87 13.66 -30.52 -22.26
C ILE A 87 12.35 -30.34 -23.02
N MET A 88 11.23 -30.30 -22.28
CA MET A 88 9.95 -29.92 -22.86
C MET A 88 10.06 -28.46 -23.32
N PRO A 89 9.82 -28.13 -24.61
CA PRO A 89 9.70 -26.74 -25.01
C PRO A 89 8.62 -26.08 -24.14
N ARG A 90 8.92 -24.91 -23.56
CA ARG A 90 7.97 -24.21 -22.69
C ARG A 90 6.74 -23.80 -23.48
N ALA A 91 5.68 -24.60 -23.39
CA ALA A 91 4.40 -24.31 -24.01
C ALA A 91 3.71 -23.06 -23.40
N GLN A 92 4.18 -22.61 -22.23
CA GLN A 92 3.73 -21.40 -21.54
C GLN A 92 4.91 -20.49 -21.20
N THR A 93 4.73 -19.21 -21.49
CA THR A 93 5.73 -18.15 -21.30
C THR A 93 5.62 -17.47 -19.94
N SER A 94 4.49 -17.62 -19.24
CA SER A 94 4.19 -16.96 -17.95
C SER A 94 3.72 -17.95 -16.90
N HIS A 95 3.98 -17.63 -15.63
CA HIS A 95 3.49 -18.41 -14.50
C HIS A 95 1.98 -18.15 -14.28
N PRO A 96 1.19 -19.13 -13.84
CA PRO A 96 -0.25 -18.93 -13.60
C PRO A 96 -0.59 -17.87 -12.54
N LEU A 97 0.34 -17.56 -11.63
CA LEU A 97 0.21 -16.51 -10.61
C LEU A 97 0.80 -15.15 -11.00
N ASP A 98 1.36 -15.01 -12.21
CA ASP A 98 1.76 -13.66 -12.66
C ASP A 98 0.48 -12.78 -12.74
N PRO A 99 0.50 -11.51 -12.30
CA PRO A 99 -0.63 -10.60 -12.44
C PRO A 99 -1.17 -10.54 -13.87
N LEU A 100 -2.43 -10.12 -14.04
CA LEU A 100 -2.97 -9.92 -15.38
C LEU A 100 -2.17 -8.81 -16.09
N SER A 101 -1.78 -9.07 -17.33
CA SER A 101 -1.21 -8.04 -18.19
C SER A 101 -2.28 -7.02 -18.62
N ALA A 102 -1.86 -5.82 -19.03
CA ALA A 102 -2.75 -4.81 -19.63
C ALA A 102 -3.59 -5.38 -20.79
N ALA A 103 -3.02 -6.24 -21.63
CA ALA A 103 -3.72 -6.90 -22.72
C ALA A 103 -4.80 -7.88 -22.22
N GLU A 104 -4.48 -8.67 -21.19
CA GLU A 104 -5.44 -9.58 -20.56
C GLU A 104 -6.61 -8.84 -19.91
N ILE A 105 -6.36 -7.72 -19.22
CA ILE A 105 -7.39 -6.86 -18.64
C ILE A 105 -8.30 -6.31 -19.75
N SER A 106 -7.71 -5.74 -20.81
CA SER A 106 -8.46 -5.18 -21.94
C SER A 106 -9.40 -6.23 -22.57
N VAL A 107 -8.91 -7.46 -22.73
CA VAL A 107 -9.68 -8.57 -23.30
C VAL A 107 -10.81 -9.01 -22.36
N ALA A 108 -10.54 -9.09 -21.06
CA ALA A 108 -11.53 -9.43 -20.06
C ALA A 108 -12.69 -8.42 -20.06
N VAL A 109 -12.36 -7.12 -20.02
CA VAL A 109 -13.33 -6.01 -20.10
C VAL A 109 -14.13 -6.09 -21.40
N ALA A 110 -13.46 -6.17 -22.55
CA ALA A 110 -14.13 -6.21 -23.85
C ALA A 110 -15.07 -7.41 -23.97
N THR A 111 -14.69 -8.56 -23.41
CA THR A 111 -15.50 -9.78 -23.40
C THR A 111 -16.78 -9.60 -22.57
N VAL A 112 -16.68 -9.04 -21.36
CA VAL A 112 -17.85 -8.79 -20.51
C VAL A 112 -18.75 -7.70 -21.11
N ARG A 113 -18.17 -6.61 -21.60
CA ARG A 113 -18.91 -5.53 -22.26
C ARG A 113 -19.65 -6.05 -23.49
N ALA A 114 -19.05 -6.90 -24.31
CA ALA A 114 -19.72 -7.50 -25.47
C ALA A 114 -20.87 -8.44 -25.09
N ALA A 115 -20.81 -9.07 -23.91
CA ALA A 115 -21.85 -9.96 -23.40
C ALA A 115 -23.11 -9.22 -22.89
N GLY A 116 -23.04 -7.89 -22.70
CA GLY A 116 -24.22 -7.09 -22.35
C GLY A 116 -25.31 -7.17 -23.41
N ALA A 117 -26.56 -7.35 -23.00
CA ALA A 117 -27.69 -7.63 -23.90
C ALA A 117 -28.04 -6.47 -24.85
N THR A 118 -27.97 -5.22 -24.36
CA THR A 118 -28.31 -4.00 -25.12
C THR A 118 -27.20 -2.96 -25.01
N PRO A 119 -27.07 -2.01 -25.96
CA PRO A 119 -26.10 -0.92 -25.87
C PRO A 119 -26.18 -0.16 -24.54
N GLU A 120 -27.39 0.12 -24.05
CA GLU A 120 -27.59 0.88 -22.80
C GLU A 120 -27.05 0.14 -21.58
N VAL A 121 -27.20 -1.19 -21.54
CA VAL A 121 -26.61 -2.02 -20.48
C VAL A 121 -25.09 -1.95 -20.55
N ARG A 122 -24.51 -2.05 -21.75
CA ARG A 122 -23.06 -1.99 -21.96
C ARG A 122 -22.50 -0.64 -21.52
N ASP A 123 -23.12 0.46 -21.92
CA ASP A 123 -22.67 1.81 -21.60
C ASP A 123 -22.79 2.14 -20.11
N SER A 124 -23.72 1.46 -19.41
CA SER A 124 -23.92 1.58 -17.96
C SER A 124 -22.98 0.70 -17.13
N MET A 125 -22.23 -0.23 -17.74
CA MET A 125 -21.25 -1.05 -17.02
C MET A 125 -20.09 -0.20 -16.51
N ARG A 126 -19.76 -0.40 -15.23
CA ARG A 126 -18.60 0.13 -14.54
C ARG A 126 -17.78 -1.02 -13.98
N PHE A 127 -16.49 -0.99 -14.26
CA PHE A 127 -15.58 -2.08 -13.93
C PHE A 127 -14.84 -1.72 -12.65
N ILE A 128 -15.31 -2.26 -11.52
CA ILE A 128 -14.76 -1.94 -10.20
C ILE A 128 -13.45 -2.70 -9.97
N GLU A 129 -13.42 -3.96 -10.40
CA GLU A 129 -12.26 -4.83 -10.22
C GLU A 129 -12.11 -5.75 -11.43
N VAL A 130 -10.87 -5.91 -11.90
CA VAL A 130 -10.48 -6.93 -12.88
C VAL A 130 -9.17 -7.55 -12.39
N VAL A 131 -9.25 -8.76 -11.86
CA VAL A 131 -8.11 -9.45 -11.23
C VAL A 131 -7.94 -10.85 -11.79
N LEU A 132 -6.74 -11.39 -11.65
CA LEU A 132 -6.48 -12.81 -11.89
C LEU A 132 -7.38 -13.63 -10.94
N LEU A 133 -8.14 -14.58 -11.49
CA LEU A 133 -8.70 -15.65 -10.70
C LEU A 133 -7.54 -16.61 -10.37
N GLU A 134 -6.99 -16.47 -9.16
CA GLU A 134 -5.87 -17.29 -8.69
C GLU A 134 -6.18 -18.79 -8.90
N PRO A 135 -5.26 -19.57 -9.51
CA PRO A 135 -5.48 -21.00 -9.74
C PRO A 135 -5.51 -21.79 -8.44
N ASP A 136 -6.13 -22.98 -8.50
CA ASP A 136 -6.12 -23.92 -7.38
C ASP A 136 -4.69 -24.28 -6.94
N LYS A 137 -4.53 -24.55 -5.63
CA LYS A 137 -3.22 -24.83 -5.01
C LYS A 137 -2.43 -25.94 -5.72
N HIS A 138 -3.10 -26.98 -6.23
CA HIS A 138 -2.45 -28.07 -6.94
C HIS A 138 -1.88 -27.63 -8.30
N VAL A 139 -2.56 -26.73 -9.01
CA VAL A 139 -2.06 -26.10 -10.25
C VAL A 139 -0.85 -25.24 -9.96
N VAL A 140 -0.91 -24.46 -8.88
CA VAL A 140 0.21 -23.63 -8.41
C VAL A 140 1.41 -24.51 -8.03
N ALA A 141 1.21 -25.60 -7.31
CA ALA A 141 2.29 -26.52 -6.92
C ALA A 141 2.99 -27.13 -8.16
N LEU A 142 2.21 -27.56 -9.15
CA LEU A 142 2.71 -28.05 -10.42
C LEU A 142 3.49 -26.97 -11.19
N ALA A 143 2.93 -25.75 -11.27
CA ALA A 143 3.58 -24.62 -11.92
C ALA A 143 4.89 -24.24 -11.22
N ASN A 144 4.91 -24.23 -9.89
CA ASN A 144 6.12 -23.99 -9.11
C ASN A 144 7.18 -25.05 -9.43
N ALA A 145 6.84 -26.33 -9.52
CA ALA A 145 7.79 -27.37 -9.92
C ALA A 145 8.34 -27.16 -11.34
N TYR A 146 7.52 -26.62 -12.25
CA TYR A 146 7.87 -26.37 -13.65
C TYR A 146 8.74 -25.11 -13.85
N PHE A 147 8.41 -24.03 -13.15
CA PHE A 147 9.06 -22.72 -13.32
C PHE A 147 10.21 -22.48 -12.33
N PHE A 148 10.34 -23.28 -11.27
CA PHE A 148 11.47 -23.18 -10.33
C PHE A 148 12.78 -23.65 -10.98
N PRO A 149 13.84 -22.83 -10.95
CA PRO A 149 15.15 -23.21 -11.48
C PRO A 149 16.07 -23.81 -10.40
N PRO A 150 16.81 -24.91 -10.70
CA PRO A 150 16.56 -25.83 -11.81
C PRO A 150 15.26 -26.60 -11.60
N PHE A 151 14.63 -27.03 -12.69
CA PHE A 151 13.42 -27.86 -12.65
C PHE A 151 13.59 -29.01 -11.62
N GLN A 152 12.68 -29.09 -10.65
CA GLN A 152 12.75 -30.11 -9.59
C GLN A 152 11.66 -31.17 -9.78
N PRO A 153 11.90 -32.22 -10.58
CA PRO A 153 10.93 -33.29 -10.80
C PRO A 153 10.59 -34.08 -9.52
N SER A 154 11.42 -33.96 -8.46
CA SER A 154 11.14 -34.52 -7.13
C SER A 154 9.98 -33.83 -6.40
N LEU A 155 9.60 -32.61 -6.80
CA LEU A 155 8.43 -31.89 -6.29
C LEU A 155 7.14 -32.30 -7.01
N LEU A 156 7.19 -33.21 -7.99
CA LEU A 156 5.98 -33.77 -8.59
C LEU A 156 5.46 -34.92 -7.71
N PRO A 157 4.16 -34.96 -7.38
CA PRO A 157 3.60 -36.05 -6.58
C PRO A 157 3.85 -37.40 -7.26
N ARG A 158 4.43 -38.38 -6.54
CA ARG A 158 4.58 -39.76 -7.03
C ARG A 158 3.47 -40.63 -6.45
N THR A 159 2.39 -40.85 -7.19
CA THR A 159 1.37 -41.86 -6.86
C THR A 159 1.45 -43.06 -7.81
N LYS A 160 1.11 -44.27 -7.34
CA LYS A 160 0.90 -45.45 -8.20
C LYS A 160 -0.36 -45.17 -9.05
N GLY A 161 -0.16 -44.89 -10.34
CA GLY A 161 -1.16 -44.28 -11.23
C GLY A 161 -0.96 -42.77 -11.44
N GLY A 162 0.31 -42.33 -11.46
CA GLY A 162 0.80 -40.97 -11.19
C GLY A 162 0.10 -39.78 -11.88
N PRO A 163 0.29 -38.57 -11.34
CA PRO A 163 -0.30 -37.36 -11.91
C PRO A 163 0.20 -37.19 -13.35
N VAL A 164 -0.76 -37.05 -14.28
CA VAL A 164 -0.48 -36.57 -15.63
C VAL A 164 0.18 -35.22 -15.45
N ILE A 165 1.47 -35.09 -15.79
CA ILE A 165 2.09 -33.78 -16.02
C ILE A 165 1.26 -33.19 -17.17
N PRO A 166 0.37 -32.22 -16.91
CA PRO A 166 -0.41 -31.64 -17.98
C PRO A 166 0.62 -31.03 -18.93
N GLY A 167 0.64 -31.47 -20.18
CA GLY A 167 1.48 -30.84 -21.21
C GLY A 167 1.16 -29.34 -21.40
N LYS A 168 0.10 -28.85 -20.73
CA LYS A 168 -0.37 -27.47 -20.71
C LYS A 168 -1.06 -27.17 -19.36
N LEU A 169 -0.67 -26.12 -18.65
CA LEU A 169 -1.40 -25.67 -17.46
C LEU A 169 -2.79 -25.13 -17.87
N PRO A 170 -3.78 -25.09 -16.96
CA PRO A 170 -5.10 -24.52 -17.23
C PRO A 170 -5.02 -23.10 -17.80
N PRO A 171 -6.01 -22.70 -18.63
CA PRO A 171 -6.07 -21.32 -19.12
C PRO A 171 -6.21 -20.35 -17.95
N ARG A 172 -5.56 -19.18 -18.07
CA ARG A 172 -5.70 -18.09 -17.10
C ARG A 172 -7.13 -17.57 -17.15
N ARG A 173 -7.66 -17.18 -15.98
CA ARG A 173 -9.01 -16.64 -15.84
C ARG A 173 -8.93 -15.29 -15.17
N ALA A 174 -9.75 -14.36 -15.62
CA ALA A 174 -9.99 -13.08 -14.93
C ALA A 174 -11.31 -13.17 -14.17
N ARG A 175 -11.32 -12.67 -12.93
CA ARG A 175 -12.53 -12.38 -12.17
C ARG A 175 -12.77 -10.87 -12.22
N LEU A 176 -14.00 -10.48 -12.56
CA LEU A 176 -14.41 -9.09 -12.66
C LEU A 176 -15.58 -8.81 -11.71
N ILE A 177 -15.53 -7.65 -11.04
CA ILE A 177 -16.68 -7.06 -10.34
C ILE A 177 -17.19 -5.92 -11.22
N VAL A 178 -18.44 -6.01 -11.65
CA VAL A 178 -19.06 -5.03 -12.54
C VAL A 178 -20.31 -4.46 -11.87
N PHE A 179 -20.33 -3.14 -11.73
CA PHE A 179 -21.48 -2.35 -11.30
C PHE A 179 -22.23 -1.81 -12.50
N ASN A 180 -23.56 -1.92 -12.52
CA ASN A 180 -24.38 -1.29 -13.55
C ASN A 180 -25.06 -0.05 -12.99
N LYS A 181 -24.61 1.15 -13.41
CA LYS A 181 -25.13 2.44 -12.92
C LYS A 181 -26.64 2.61 -13.19
N LYS A 182 -27.19 1.97 -14.23
CA LYS A 182 -28.61 2.08 -14.58
C LYS A 182 -29.50 1.15 -13.76
N SER A 183 -29.11 -0.10 -13.55
CA SER A 183 -29.91 -1.08 -12.78
C SER A 183 -29.57 -1.13 -11.29
N ASN A 184 -28.51 -0.45 -10.84
CA ASN A 184 -27.93 -0.57 -9.51
C ASN A 184 -27.46 -1.99 -9.15
N GLU A 185 -27.24 -2.84 -10.15
CA GLU A 185 -26.85 -4.23 -9.93
C GLU A 185 -25.33 -4.39 -9.91
N THR A 186 -24.86 -5.22 -8.98
CA THR A 186 -23.47 -5.68 -8.94
C THR A 186 -23.41 -7.12 -9.43
N SER A 187 -22.43 -7.42 -10.26
CA SER A 187 -22.26 -8.76 -10.83
C SER A 187 -20.80 -9.21 -10.81
N VAL A 188 -20.60 -10.50 -10.62
CA VAL A 188 -19.30 -11.16 -10.68
C VAL A 188 -19.22 -11.97 -11.96
N TRP A 189 -18.15 -11.75 -12.72
CA TRP A 189 -17.90 -12.40 -14.00
C TRP A 189 -16.60 -13.16 -13.95
N ILE A 190 -16.58 -14.36 -14.54
CA ILE A 190 -15.36 -15.12 -14.79
C ILE A 190 -15.14 -15.21 -16.30
N VAL A 191 -14.01 -14.71 -16.76
CA VAL A 191 -13.59 -14.77 -18.17
C VAL A 191 -12.36 -15.64 -18.28
N GLU A 192 -12.44 -16.68 -19.11
CA GLU A 192 -11.29 -17.47 -19.51
C GLU A 192 -10.52 -16.75 -20.62
N LEU A 193 -9.21 -16.61 -20.43
CA LEU A 193 -8.30 -15.91 -21.31
C LEU A 193 -7.50 -16.93 -22.12
N SER A 194 -7.60 -16.84 -23.45
CA SER A 194 -6.83 -17.69 -24.36
C SER A 194 -5.74 -16.87 -25.04
N GLN A 195 -4.48 -17.33 -24.92
CA GLN A 195 -3.36 -16.82 -25.70
C GLN A 195 -3.40 -17.48 -27.08
N VAL A 196 -3.66 -16.68 -28.12
CA VAL A 196 -3.39 -17.12 -29.49
C VAL A 196 -1.90 -16.88 -29.75
N HIS A 197 -1.14 -17.96 -29.92
CA HIS A 197 0.29 -17.90 -30.15
C HIS A 197 0.61 -17.00 -31.34
N ALA A 198 1.33 -15.91 -31.10
CA ALA A 198 1.99 -15.15 -32.13
C ALA A 198 3.25 -15.92 -32.56
N THR A 199 3.13 -16.76 -33.58
CA THR A 199 4.30 -17.15 -34.37
C THR A 199 4.22 -16.77 -35.84
N THR A 200 3.09 -16.28 -36.38
CA THR A 200 3.09 -15.83 -37.80
C THR A 200 2.10 -14.73 -38.22
N ARG A 201 1.27 -14.14 -37.35
CA ARG A 201 0.42 -12.97 -37.68
C ARG A 201 -0.35 -12.54 -36.43
N GLY A 202 -0.12 -11.31 -35.94
CA GLY A 202 -0.75 -10.64 -34.78
C GLY A 202 -1.84 -11.41 -34.02
N GLY A 203 -1.46 -12.30 -33.10
CA GLY A 203 -2.40 -13.08 -32.31
C GLY A 203 -3.21 -12.19 -31.36
N HIS A 204 -4.50 -12.03 -31.61
CA HIS A 204 -5.40 -11.37 -30.68
C HIS A 204 -5.68 -12.29 -29.48
N HIS A 205 -5.46 -11.81 -28.26
CA HIS A 205 -6.01 -12.43 -27.06
C HIS A 205 -7.53 -12.55 -27.20
N ARG A 206 -8.10 -13.71 -26.86
CA ARG A 206 -9.56 -13.93 -26.91
C ARG A 206 -10.06 -14.33 -25.52
N GLY A 207 -11.15 -13.70 -25.10
CA GLY A 207 -11.86 -14.03 -23.86
C GLY A 207 -13.11 -14.85 -24.13
N LYS A 208 -13.47 -15.70 -23.17
CA LYS A 208 -14.75 -16.44 -23.14
C LYS A 208 -15.37 -16.28 -21.75
N VAL A 209 -16.62 -15.80 -21.69
CA VAL A 209 -17.38 -15.80 -20.43
C VAL A 209 -17.62 -17.25 -19.99
N ILE A 210 -17.17 -17.59 -18.79
CA ILE A 210 -17.39 -18.88 -18.15
C ILE A 210 -18.60 -18.82 -17.22
N SER A 211 -18.74 -17.72 -16.47
CA SER A 211 -19.89 -17.48 -15.63
C SER A 211 -20.13 -15.98 -15.44
N SER A 212 -21.39 -15.64 -15.17
CA SER A 212 -21.86 -14.30 -14.83
C SER A 212 -22.96 -14.44 -13.78
N GLN A 213 -22.80 -13.81 -12.63
CA GLN A 213 -23.76 -13.89 -11.54
C GLN A 213 -24.03 -12.50 -10.96
N VAL A 214 -25.30 -12.08 -10.93
CA VAL A 214 -25.72 -10.91 -10.16
C VAL A 214 -25.67 -11.27 -8.67
N VAL A 215 -25.01 -10.43 -7.88
CA VAL A 215 -24.96 -10.53 -6.43
C VAL A 215 -25.98 -9.53 -5.88
N ARG A 216 -27.00 -10.03 -5.18
CA ARG A 216 -28.06 -9.21 -4.60
C ARG A 216 -27.60 -8.61 -3.29
N ASP A 217 -28.21 -7.48 -2.92
CA ASP A 217 -28.04 -6.85 -1.62
C ASP A 217 -26.57 -6.53 -1.29
N VAL A 218 -25.82 -6.03 -2.29
CA VAL A 218 -24.44 -5.58 -2.13
C VAL A 218 -24.18 -4.29 -2.92
N GLN A 219 -23.23 -3.50 -2.43
CA GLN A 219 -22.62 -2.40 -3.17
C GLN A 219 -21.11 -2.65 -3.28
N PRO A 220 -20.49 -2.38 -4.43
CA PRO A 220 -19.05 -2.49 -4.59
C PRO A 220 -18.35 -1.19 -4.15
N PRO A 221 -17.01 -1.20 -3.96
CA PRO A 221 -16.21 -0.02 -3.66
C PRO A 221 -16.58 1.22 -4.50
N MET A 222 -16.39 2.41 -3.93
CA MET A 222 -16.51 3.67 -4.67
C MET A 222 -15.28 3.91 -5.52
N ASP A 223 -15.47 4.44 -6.74
CA ASP A 223 -14.37 4.83 -7.62
C ASP A 223 -14.04 6.32 -7.47
N ALA A 224 -12.80 6.72 -7.75
CA ALA A 224 -12.36 8.12 -7.70
C ALA A 224 -13.21 9.06 -8.58
N VAL A 225 -13.76 8.56 -9.70
CA VAL A 225 -14.70 9.35 -10.52
C VAL A 225 -15.97 9.66 -9.75
N GLU A 226 -16.47 8.72 -8.96
CA GLU A 226 -17.66 8.92 -8.14
C GLU A 226 -17.40 9.88 -6.97
N TYR A 227 -16.20 9.87 -6.40
CA TYR A 227 -15.76 10.87 -5.43
C TYR A 227 -15.85 12.30 -6.01
N ALA A 228 -15.29 12.50 -7.20
CA ALA A 228 -15.32 13.79 -7.87
C ALA A 228 -16.73 14.24 -8.28
N GLU A 229 -17.56 13.30 -8.79
CA GLU A 229 -18.97 13.58 -9.11
C GLU A 229 -19.76 13.95 -7.84
N CYS A 230 -19.53 13.27 -6.71
CA CYS A 230 -20.15 13.58 -5.42
C CYS A 230 -19.75 14.97 -4.92
N GLU A 231 -18.46 15.32 -4.98
CA GLU A 231 -18.00 16.65 -4.61
C GLU A 231 -18.72 17.74 -5.40
N ALA A 232 -18.76 17.60 -6.73
CA ALA A 232 -19.41 18.56 -7.61
C ALA A 232 -20.90 18.75 -7.27
N VAL A 233 -21.64 17.64 -7.11
CA VAL A 233 -23.08 17.66 -6.80
C VAL A 233 -23.37 18.34 -5.47
N VAL A 234 -22.54 18.11 -4.45
CA VAL A 234 -22.70 18.78 -3.15
C VAL A 234 -22.40 20.27 -3.27
N LYS A 235 -21.33 20.66 -3.98
CA LYS A 235 -20.94 22.05 -4.17
C LYS A 235 -21.93 22.87 -4.99
N ASP A 236 -22.65 22.23 -5.90
CA ASP A 236 -23.71 22.86 -6.71
C ASP A 236 -25.07 22.93 -6.00
N TYR A 237 -25.23 22.28 -4.84
CA TYR A 237 -26.52 22.19 -4.16
C TYR A 237 -26.88 23.52 -3.44
N PRO A 238 -27.94 24.24 -3.82
CA PRO A 238 -28.19 25.60 -3.32
C PRO A 238 -28.32 25.71 -1.79
N PRO A 239 -29.02 24.80 -1.08
CA PRO A 239 -29.06 24.82 0.38
C PRO A 239 -27.68 24.65 1.04
N PHE A 240 -26.77 23.88 0.43
CA PHE A 240 -25.40 23.73 0.92
C PHE A 240 -24.60 25.02 0.74
N ILE A 241 -24.69 25.66 -0.43
CA ILE A 241 -24.07 26.96 -0.70
C ILE A 241 -24.50 27.99 0.34
N GLU A 242 -25.80 28.07 0.66
CA GLU A 242 -26.30 28.99 1.70
C GLU A 242 -25.77 28.65 3.11
N ALA A 243 -25.60 27.37 3.44
CA ALA A 243 -24.99 26.96 4.71
C ALA A 243 -23.49 27.29 4.80
N MET A 244 -22.78 27.25 3.67
CA MET A 244 -21.38 27.67 3.56
C MET A 244 -21.23 29.20 3.68
N LYS A 245 -22.13 29.98 3.07
CA LYS A 245 -22.18 31.44 3.23
C LYS A 245 -22.38 31.87 4.69
N LYS A 246 -23.24 31.18 5.45
CA LYS A 246 -23.40 31.44 6.91
C LYS A 246 -22.11 31.21 7.70
N ARG A 247 -21.18 30.42 7.17
CA ARG A 247 -19.85 30.14 7.74
C ARG A 247 -18.76 31.05 7.16
N GLY A 248 -19.13 32.04 6.37
CA GLY A 248 -18.22 33.00 5.75
C GLY A 248 -17.49 32.45 4.52
N ILE A 249 -17.99 31.38 3.90
CA ILE A 249 -17.41 30.78 2.69
C ILE A 249 -18.33 31.09 1.51
N GLU A 250 -17.92 32.03 0.67
CA GLU A 250 -18.62 32.40 -0.56
C GLU A 250 -18.02 31.73 -1.80
N ASP A 251 -16.73 31.38 -1.75
CA ASP A 251 -16.02 30.68 -2.81
C ASP A 251 -16.07 29.16 -2.59
N MET A 252 -16.80 28.48 -3.47
CA MET A 252 -16.95 27.02 -3.42
C MET A 252 -15.68 26.27 -3.85
N ASP A 253 -14.73 26.91 -4.53
CA ASP A 253 -13.45 26.28 -4.90
C ASP A 253 -12.57 25.98 -3.68
N LEU A 254 -12.81 26.69 -2.57
CA LEU A 254 -12.18 26.44 -1.27
C LEU A 254 -12.73 25.19 -0.59
N VAL A 255 -13.93 24.73 -0.95
CA VAL A 255 -14.61 23.63 -0.28
C VAL A 255 -14.15 22.30 -0.85
N MET A 256 -13.75 21.41 0.05
CA MET A 256 -13.40 20.02 -0.22
C MET A 256 -14.50 19.12 0.35
N VAL A 257 -14.88 18.09 -0.41
CA VAL A 257 -15.93 17.14 -0.05
C VAL A 257 -15.40 15.73 -0.19
N ASP A 258 -15.07 15.11 0.94
CA ASP A 258 -14.62 13.73 0.96
C ASP A 258 -15.84 12.82 0.99
N ALA A 259 -16.11 12.11 -0.12
CA ALA A 259 -17.22 11.18 -0.23
C ALA A 259 -16.96 9.96 0.68
N TRP A 260 -17.60 9.92 1.84
CA TRP A 260 -17.48 8.80 2.76
C TRP A 260 -18.61 7.77 2.55
N CYS A 261 -18.27 6.49 2.60
CA CYS A 261 -19.23 5.39 2.67
C CYS A 261 -20.23 5.60 3.81
N VAL A 262 -21.47 5.15 3.61
CA VAL A 262 -22.54 5.31 4.61
C VAL A 262 -22.47 4.33 5.78
N GLY A 263 -21.69 3.25 5.63
CA GLY A 263 -21.71 2.10 6.54
C GLY A 263 -23.08 1.43 6.55
N TYR A 264 -23.50 0.88 7.70
CA TYR A 264 -24.84 0.32 7.87
C TYR A 264 -25.34 0.61 9.29
N HIS A 265 -26.24 1.59 9.44
CA HIS A 265 -26.79 1.98 10.74
C HIS A 265 -28.29 1.66 10.84
N SER A 266 -28.99 1.63 9.72
CA SER A 266 -30.41 1.26 9.63
C SER A 266 -30.73 0.74 8.22
N ASP A 267 -31.94 0.21 8.02
CA ASP A 267 -32.40 -0.23 6.70
C ASP A 267 -32.47 0.90 5.65
N ALA A 268 -32.39 2.17 6.06
CA ALA A 268 -32.27 3.30 5.14
C ALA A 268 -30.90 3.35 4.40
N ASP A 269 -29.87 2.75 5.02
CA ASP A 269 -28.52 2.57 4.46
C ASP A 269 -28.38 1.25 3.68
N ALA A 270 -29.49 0.52 3.46
CA ALA A 270 -29.44 -0.78 2.83
C ALA A 270 -28.78 -0.74 1.43
N PRO A 271 -28.06 -1.81 1.04
CA PRO A 271 -27.31 -1.87 -0.22
C PRO A 271 -28.20 -1.88 -1.48
N SER A 272 -29.53 -1.84 -1.32
CA SER A 272 -30.47 -1.55 -2.41
C SER A 272 -30.29 -0.14 -3.00
N ARG A 273 -29.51 0.72 -2.34
CA ARG A 273 -29.14 2.07 -2.78
C ARG A 273 -27.62 2.22 -2.73
N ARG A 274 -27.06 3.03 -3.64
CA ARG A 274 -25.65 3.43 -3.62
C ARG A 274 -25.54 4.82 -3.01
N LEU A 275 -25.06 4.91 -1.79
CA LEU A 275 -25.13 6.14 -0.98
C LEU A 275 -23.74 6.58 -0.51
N ALA A 276 -23.58 7.88 -0.32
CA ALA A 276 -22.45 8.48 0.41
C ALA A 276 -22.96 9.49 1.44
N LYS A 277 -22.23 9.63 2.56
CA LYS A 277 -22.43 10.66 3.58
C LYS A 277 -21.14 11.47 3.70
N PRO A 278 -20.93 12.48 2.84
CA PRO A 278 -19.64 13.17 2.76
C PRO A 278 -19.20 13.86 4.05
N LEU A 279 -17.90 14.11 4.17
CA LEU A 279 -17.29 15.00 5.17
C LEU A 279 -16.76 16.24 4.46
N ILE A 280 -16.92 17.40 5.09
CA ILE A 280 -16.69 18.70 4.45
C ILE A 280 -15.52 19.40 5.13
N PHE A 281 -14.60 19.92 4.32
CA PHE A 281 -13.43 20.67 4.75
C PHE A 281 -13.28 21.95 3.92
N CYS A 282 -12.46 22.89 4.39
CA CYS A 282 -12.24 24.14 3.68
C CYS A 282 -10.76 24.52 3.64
N ARG A 283 -10.32 24.95 2.47
CA ARG A 283 -9.09 25.73 2.29
C ARG A 283 -9.31 27.19 2.67
N THR A 284 -8.24 27.95 2.79
CA THR A 284 -8.26 29.41 2.96
C THR A 284 -7.96 30.14 1.65
N GLU A 285 -7.19 29.50 0.76
CA GLU A 285 -6.74 30.08 -0.50
C GLU A 285 -6.89 29.06 -1.65
N SER A 286 -7.49 29.48 -2.76
CA SER A 286 -7.75 28.59 -3.91
C SER A 286 -6.53 28.41 -4.81
N ASP A 287 -5.57 29.35 -4.79
CA ASP A 287 -4.33 29.34 -5.56
C ASP A 287 -3.17 28.59 -4.87
N CYS A 288 -3.40 28.06 -3.66
CA CYS A 288 -2.47 27.21 -2.94
C CYS A 288 -2.92 25.74 -2.96
N PRO A 289 -2.61 24.96 -4.02
CA PRO A 289 -3.10 23.58 -4.16
C PRO A 289 -2.55 22.62 -3.09
N MET A 290 -1.45 22.97 -2.41
CA MET A 290 -0.86 22.18 -1.32
C MET A 290 -1.31 22.65 0.08
N GLU A 291 -2.30 23.53 0.17
CA GLU A 291 -2.86 23.95 1.45
C GLU A 291 -3.56 22.76 2.14
N ASN A 292 -3.36 22.65 3.45
CA ASN A 292 -3.99 21.63 4.27
C ASN A 292 -5.44 21.99 4.64
N GLY A 293 -6.39 21.76 3.72
CA GLY A 293 -7.82 21.97 3.97
C GLY A 293 -8.38 21.12 5.12
N TYR A 294 -7.78 19.96 5.40
CA TYR A 294 -8.18 19.11 6.54
C TYR A 294 -8.01 19.79 7.90
N ALA A 295 -7.19 20.85 7.99
CA ALA A 295 -7.05 21.66 9.20
C ALA A 295 -8.27 22.57 9.50
N ARG A 296 -9.28 22.60 8.61
CA ARG A 296 -10.52 23.38 8.78
C ARG A 296 -11.77 22.55 8.41
N PRO A 297 -12.09 21.51 9.19
CA PRO A 297 -13.34 20.77 9.04
C PRO A 297 -14.56 21.67 9.24
N VAL A 298 -15.62 21.37 8.49
CA VAL A 298 -16.92 22.06 8.56
C VAL A 298 -17.90 21.18 9.32
N GLU A 299 -18.15 21.55 10.57
CA GLU A 299 -18.99 20.78 11.48
C GLU A 299 -20.46 21.22 11.43
N GLY A 300 -21.36 20.27 11.73
CA GLY A 300 -22.79 20.53 11.89
C GLY A 300 -23.60 20.60 10.59
N ILE A 301 -23.05 20.12 9.47
CA ILE A 301 -23.78 19.90 8.22
C ILE A 301 -23.95 18.38 8.03
N TYR A 302 -25.17 17.97 7.66
CA TYR A 302 -25.48 16.62 7.23
C TYR A 302 -25.90 16.63 5.76
N VAL A 303 -25.29 15.74 4.97
CA VAL A 303 -25.59 15.55 3.55
C VAL A 303 -25.65 14.05 3.27
N LEU A 304 -26.69 13.63 2.55
CA LEU A 304 -26.81 12.29 1.99
C LEU A 304 -26.92 12.40 0.47
N VAL A 305 -26.06 11.66 -0.23
CA VAL A 305 -25.98 11.68 -1.69
C VAL A 305 -26.37 10.31 -2.22
N ASP A 306 -27.27 10.28 -3.20
CA ASP A 306 -27.48 9.12 -4.06
C ASP A 306 -26.41 9.13 -5.15
N MET A 307 -25.43 8.24 -5.02
CA MET A 307 -24.28 8.13 -5.91
C MET A 307 -24.64 7.47 -7.24
N GLN A 308 -25.74 6.73 -7.31
CA GLN A 308 -26.19 6.15 -8.57
C GLN A 308 -26.69 7.26 -9.50
N ASN A 309 -27.52 8.15 -8.97
CA ASN A 309 -28.14 9.24 -9.72
C ASN A 309 -27.37 10.57 -9.64
N MET A 310 -26.37 10.64 -8.76
CA MET A 310 -25.56 11.82 -8.49
C MET A 310 -26.42 13.04 -8.10
N VAL A 311 -27.21 12.86 -7.04
CA VAL A 311 -28.10 13.90 -6.49
C VAL A 311 -28.06 13.92 -4.96
N VAL A 312 -28.10 15.13 -4.38
CA VAL A 312 -28.35 15.29 -2.94
C VAL A 312 -29.81 14.96 -2.65
N ILE A 313 -30.04 14.05 -1.72
CA ILE A 313 -31.37 13.55 -1.36
C ILE A 313 -31.80 13.94 0.04
N GLU A 314 -30.85 14.19 0.95
CA GLU A 314 -31.10 14.76 2.27
C GLU A 314 -30.03 15.80 2.57
N PHE A 315 -30.46 16.90 3.19
CA PHE A 315 -29.58 17.98 3.59
C PHE A 315 -30.12 18.66 4.84
N GLU A 316 -29.25 18.84 5.84
CA GLU A 316 -29.56 19.58 7.06
C GLU A 316 -28.36 20.41 7.52
N ASP A 317 -28.56 21.72 7.68
CA ASP A 317 -27.63 22.62 8.40
C ASP A 317 -28.00 22.60 9.89
N ARG A 318 -27.54 21.58 10.61
CA ARG A 318 -27.96 21.24 11.97
C ARG A 318 -27.41 22.19 13.03
N LYS A 319 -26.16 22.62 12.86
CA LYS A 319 -25.45 23.44 13.87
C LYS A 319 -24.40 24.32 13.21
N LEU A 320 -24.45 25.63 13.48
CA LEU A 320 -23.40 26.56 13.07
C LEU A 320 -22.21 26.45 14.03
N VAL A 321 -21.18 25.70 13.64
CA VAL A 321 -19.90 25.62 14.35
C VAL A 321 -18.87 26.48 13.59
N PRO A 322 -18.16 27.41 14.26
CA PRO A 322 -17.13 28.19 13.61
C PRO A 322 -16.03 27.31 13.01
N LEU A 323 -15.55 27.69 11.82
CA LEU A 323 -14.37 27.08 11.24
C LEU A 323 -13.17 27.32 12.16
N PRO A 324 -12.27 26.33 12.33
CA PRO A 324 -10.98 26.56 12.95
C PRO A 324 -10.25 27.73 12.27
N PRO A 325 -9.56 28.59 13.05
CA PRO A 325 -8.88 29.76 12.51
C PRO A 325 -7.78 29.33 11.54
N ALA A 326 -7.62 30.12 10.46
CA ALA A 326 -6.54 29.96 9.50
C ALA A 326 -5.18 30.04 10.21
N ASP A 327 -4.26 29.16 9.83
CA ASP A 327 -2.94 29.05 10.44
C ASP A 327 -1.98 28.41 9.42
N PRO A 328 -1.13 29.21 8.75
CA PRO A 328 -0.22 28.72 7.73
C PRO A 328 0.71 27.61 8.24
N LEU A 329 1.04 27.60 9.53
CA LEU A 329 1.92 26.59 10.12
C LEU A 329 1.31 25.18 10.10
N ARG A 330 0.00 25.05 9.84
CA ARG A 330 -0.69 23.77 9.66
C ARG A 330 -0.56 23.20 8.24
N ASN A 331 0.03 23.95 7.31
CA ASN A 331 0.42 23.43 6.00
C ASN A 331 1.65 22.54 6.13
N TYR A 332 1.74 21.53 5.26
CA TYR A 332 2.85 20.56 5.16
C TYR A 332 3.89 20.95 4.10
N THR A 333 3.81 22.19 3.60
CA THR A 333 4.75 22.77 2.63
C THR A 333 6.10 23.12 3.29
N PRO A 334 7.17 23.41 2.51
CA PRO A 334 8.45 23.86 3.04
C PRO A 334 8.30 25.01 4.03
N GLY A 335 9.19 25.07 5.03
CA GLY A 335 9.13 26.07 6.10
C GLY A 335 9.01 27.50 5.55
N GLU A 336 9.81 27.83 4.53
CA GLU A 336 9.84 29.16 3.90
C GLU A 336 8.47 29.63 3.41
N THR A 337 7.64 28.73 2.86
CA THR A 337 6.33 29.10 2.29
C THR A 337 5.25 29.28 3.34
N ARG A 338 5.45 28.76 4.57
CA ARG A 338 4.48 28.81 5.67
C ARG A 338 4.95 29.63 6.88
N GLY A 339 6.05 30.36 6.75
CA GLY A 339 6.62 31.18 7.83
C GLY A 339 7.40 30.41 8.89
N GLY A 340 7.82 29.19 8.59
CA GLY A 340 8.72 28.37 9.40
C GLY A 340 10.16 28.33 8.86
N VAL A 341 11.02 27.54 9.50
CA VAL A 341 12.42 27.32 9.07
C VAL A 341 12.66 25.82 8.97
N ASP A 342 13.13 25.36 7.81
CA ASP A 342 13.53 23.98 7.62
C ASP A 342 14.91 23.71 8.22
N ARG A 343 15.14 22.48 8.70
CA ARG A 343 16.42 22.09 9.29
C ARG A 343 17.51 22.03 8.23
N SER A 344 18.67 22.64 8.51
CA SER A 344 19.81 22.69 7.59
C SER A 344 21.01 21.85 8.06
N ASP A 345 20.87 21.09 9.15
CA ASP A 345 21.97 20.40 9.85
C ASP A 345 22.08 18.90 9.55
N ILE A 346 21.14 18.33 8.76
CA ILE A 346 21.17 16.94 8.34
C ILE A 346 22.19 16.74 7.21
N LYS A 347 23.19 15.88 7.44
CA LYS A 347 24.18 15.49 6.43
C LYS A 347 23.66 14.39 5.52
N PRO A 348 24.09 14.31 4.24
CA PRO A 348 23.69 13.24 3.34
C PRO A 348 24.06 11.83 3.83
N LEU A 349 23.16 10.87 3.65
CA LEU A 349 23.39 9.45 3.90
C LEU A 349 23.25 8.67 2.58
N HIS A 350 24.34 8.05 2.12
CA HIS A 350 24.35 7.27 0.88
C HIS A 350 24.35 5.77 1.17
N ILE A 351 23.35 5.06 0.63
CA ILE A 351 23.26 3.60 0.65
C ILE A 351 23.54 3.09 -0.77
N VAL A 352 24.69 2.43 -0.96
CA VAL A 352 25.15 1.99 -2.28
C VAL A 352 25.52 0.51 -2.27
N GLN A 353 25.19 -0.18 -3.37
CA GLN A 353 25.57 -1.58 -3.62
C GLN A 353 26.40 -1.65 -4.91
N PRO A 354 27.74 -1.48 -4.83
CA PRO A 354 28.59 -1.33 -6.02
C PRO A 354 28.60 -2.57 -6.93
N GLU A 355 28.35 -3.75 -6.36
CA GLU A 355 28.27 -5.03 -7.09
C GLU A 355 26.82 -5.44 -7.42
N GLY A 356 25.86 -4.52 -7.24
CA GLY A 356 24.44 -4.79 -7.37
C GLY A 356 23.84 -5.51 -6.15
N PRO A 357 22.53 -5.85 -6.22
CA PRO A 357 21.83 -6.49 -5.13
C PRO A 357 22.10 -8.00 -5.07
N SER A 358 21.91 -8.58 -3.90
CA SER A 358 22.02 -10.02 -3.65
C SER A 358 20.77 -10.79 -4.04
N PHE A 359 19.67 -10.09 -4.37
CA PHE A 359 18.44 -10.71 -4.86
C PHE A 359 18.45 -10.84 -6.38
N ARG A 360 17.75 -11.86 -6.89
CA ARG A 360 17.48 -12.04 -8.32
C ARG A 360 15.99 -11.96 -8.56
N VAL A 361 15.62 -11.40 -9.71
CA VAL A 361 14.23 -11.28 -10.16
C VAL A 361 14.08 -11.86 -11.56
N ASN A 362 13.12 -12.75 -11.74
CA ASN A 362 12.70 -13.27 -13.05
C ASN A 362 11.18 -13.10 -13.21
N GLY A 363 10.77 -12.09 -13.98
CA GLY A 363 9.37 -11.64 -13.99
C GLY A 363 8.96 -11.23 -12.57
N HIS A 364 7.96 -11.91 -12.02
CA HIS A 364 7.50 -11.70 -10.64
C HIS A 364 8.12 -12.65 -9.62
N TYR A 365 9.01 -13.56 -10.02
CA TYR A 365 9.69 -14.50 -9.12
C TYR A 365 10.94 -13.87 -8.52
N VAL A 366 11.06 -13.94 -7.20
CA VAL A 366 12.17 -13.36 -6.42
C VAL A 366 12.94 -14.47 -5.72
N GLU A 367 14.26 -14.36 -5.74
CA GLU A 367 15.18 -15.19 -4.96
C GLU A 367 16.13 -14.30 -4.15
N TRP A 368 16.31 -14.59 -2.86
CA TRP A 368 17.27 -13.88 -2.02
C TRP A 368 17.61 -14.70 -0.78
N GLN A 369 18.89 -14.90 -0.48
CA GLN A 369 19.35 -15.55 0.76
C GLN A 369 18.53 -16.82 1.13
N LYS A 370 18.33 -17.70 0.14
CA LYS A 370 17.52 -18.94 0.19
C LYS A 370 15.99 -18.77 0.20
N TRP A 371 15.48 -17.58 0.50
CA TRP A 371 14.08 -17.27 0.27
C TRP A 371 13.75 -17.26 -1.21
N ASN A 372 12.54 -17.72 -1.52
CA ASN A 372 11.95 -17.52 -2.83
C ASN A 372 10.43 -17.43 -2.78
N PHE A 373 9.87 -16.55 -3.58
CA PHE A 373 8.44 -16.25 -3.63
C PHE A 373 8.08 -15.52 -4.93
N ARG A 374 6.79 -15.21 -5.10
CA ARG A 374 6.29 -14.42 -6.23
C ARG A 374 5.53 -13.19 -5.75
N ILE A 375 5.74 -12.07 -6.42
CA ILE A 375 5.04 -10.80 -6.14
C ILE A 375 3.79 -10.72 -7.01
N GLY A 376 2.63 -10.63 -6.36
CA GLY A 376 1.35 -10.29 -6.95
C GLY A 376 0.86 -8.92 -6.49
N PHE A 377 -0.17 -8.39 -7.14
CA PHE A 377 -0.81 -7.14 -6.76
C PHE A 377 -2.29 -7.14 -7.17
N THR A 378 -3.16 -6.60 -6.32
CA THR A 378 -4.61 -6.47 -6.60
C THR A 378 -5.11 -5.07 -6.22
N PRO A 379 -6.17 -4.53 -6.85
CA PRO A 379 -6.72 -3.23 -6.49
C PRO A 379 -7.29 -3.18 -5.06
N ARG A 380 -7.79 -4.31 -4.52
CA ARG A 380 -8.31 -4.37 -3.16
C ARG A 380 -7.20 -4.45 -2.11
N GLU A 381 -6.35 -5.47 -2.19
CA GLU A 381 -5.37 -5.81 -1.13
C GLU A 381 -4.03 -5.08 -1.30
N GLY A 382 -3.77 -4.53 -2.48
CA GLY A 382 -2.44 -4.10 -2.86
C GLY A 382 -1.49 -5.29 -3.01
N LEU A 383 -0.37 -5.27 -2.29
CA LEU A 383 0.70 -6.27 -2.38
C LEU A 383 0.28 -7.65 -1.87
N VAL A 384 0.51 -8.67 -2.70
CA VAL A 384 0.31 -10.09 -2.35
C VAL A 384 1.61 -10.86 -2.57
N ILE A 385 2.03 -11.66 -1.58
CA ILE A 385 3.21 -12.53 -1.71
C ILE A 385 2.76 -13.98 -1.83
N HIS A 386 3.08 -14.63 -2.95
CA HIS A 386 2.68 -16.01 -3.23
C HIS A 386 3.84 -16.99 -3.14
N SER A 387 3.50 -18.24 -2.85
CA SER A 387 4.39 -19.41 -2.95
C SER A 387 5.71 -19.22 -2.21
N VAL A 388 5.66 -18.67 -1.00
CA VAL A 388 6.82 -18.43 -0.13
C VAL A 388 7.46 -19.75 0.28
N ALA A 389 8.75 -19.86 0.05
CA ALA A 389 9.54 -21.02 0.42
C ALA A 389 10.98 -20.65 0.79
N TYR A 390 11.64 -21.56 1.48
CA TYR A 390 13.05 -21.45 1.88
C TYR A 390 13.85 -22.65 1.34
N VAL A 391 15.01 -22.40 0.75
CA VAL A 391 15.91 -23.46 0.27
C VAL A 391 16.83 -23.92 1.40
N ASP A 392 16.70 -25.19 1.78
CA ASP A 392 17.35 -25.73 2.98
C ASP A 392 18.26 -26.92 2.67
N GLY A 393 19.49 -26.62 2.26
CA GLY A 393 20.53 -27.60 2.01
C GLY A 393 20.05 -28.75 1.11
N SER A 394 20.26 -29.98 1.56
CA SER A 394 19.83 -31.20 0.85
C SER A 394 18.32 -31.44 0.88
N ARG A 395 17.56 -30.77 1.77
CA ARG A 395 16.09 -30.83 1.81
C ARG A 395 15.44 -30.04 0.67
N GLY A 396 16.21 -29.19 -0.01
CA GLY A 396 15.73 -28.42 -1.15
C GLY A 396 14.72 -27.35 -0.76
N ARG A 397 13.78 -27.07 -1.66
CA ARG A 397 12.78 -26.00 -1.50
C ARG A 397 11.67 -26.43 -0.53
N ARG A 398 11.64 -25.84 0.66
CA ARG A 398 10.65 -26.09 1.70
C ARG A 398 9.58 -24.99 1.72
N PRO A 399 8.31 -25.29 1.42
CA PRO A 399 7.25 -24.30 1.44
C PRO A 399 7.01 -23.75 2.86
N VAL A 400 6.67 -22.47 2.96
CA VAL A 400 6.39 -21.76 4.22
C VAL A 400 4.97 -21.20 4.20
N ALA A 401 4.60 -20.49 3.15
CA ALA A 401 3.26 -19.96 2.95
C ALA A 401 2.84 -20.01 1.48
N HIS A 402 1.58 -20.32 1.23
CA HIS A 402 0.99 -20.27 -0.10
C HIS A 402 0.69 -18.83 -0.52
N ARG A 403 0.18 -18.01 0.39
CA ARG A 403 -0.23 -16.61 0.12
C ARG A 403 -0.19 -15.76 1.39
N LEU A 404 0.43 -14.60 1.31
CA LEU A 404 0.48 -13.58 2.36
C LEU A 404 -0.05 -12.25 1.81
N SER A 405 -0.98 -11.62 2.51
CA SER A 405 -1.50 -10.28 2.13
C SER A 405 -2.23 -9.61 3.29
N PHE A 406 -2.55 -8.33 3.14
CA PHE A 406 -3.53 -7.63 3.95
C PHE A 406 -4.87 -7.65 3.22
N VAL A 407 -5.85 -8.38 3.77
CA VAL A 407 -7.14 -8.60 3.10
C VAL A 407 -8.20 -7.58 3.47
N GLU A 408 -8.03 -6.94 4.62
CA GLU A 408 -8.94 -5.90 5.09
C GLU A 408 -8.26 -5.01 6.13
N MET A 409 -8.78 -3.81 6.28
CA MET A 409 -8.58 -3.00 7.47
C MET A 409 -9.85 -2.24 7.83
N VAL A 410 -9.99 -1.85 9.08
CA VAL A 410 -11.11 -1.00 9.51
C VAL A 410 -10.64 0.09 10.45
N VAL A 411 -11.17 1.29 10.26
CA VAL A 411 -10.83 2.50 11.03
C VAL A 411 -12.05 3.04 11.78
N PRO A 412 -12.45 2.40 12.90
CA PRO A 412 -13.59 2.87 13.69
C PRO A 412 -13.21 4.08 14.56
N TYR A 413 -14.01 5.14 14.49
CA TYR A 413 -13.89 6.32 15.34
C TYR A 413 -14.74 6.19 16.61
N GLY A 414 -14.21 6.69 17.73
CA GLY A 414 -14.78 6.51 19.07
C GLY A 414 -15.61 7.68 19.61
N ASP A 415 -15.88 8.70 18.79
CA ASP A 415 -16.73 9.82 19.21
C ASP A 415 -18.20 9.54 18.84
N PRO A 416 -19.12 9.44 19.83
CA PRO A 416 -20.52 9.11 19.58
C PRO A 416 -21.33 10.27 18.99
N ASN A 417 -20.76 11.46 18.83
CA ASN A 417 -21.47 12.60 18.26
C ASN A 417 -21.49 12.54 16.73
N GLU A 418 -22.52 13.15 16.13
CA GLU A 418 -22.58 13.44 14.70
C GLU A 418 -21.41 14.37 14.29
N PRO A 419 -20.74 14.14 13.15
CA PRO A 419 -20.86 13.03 12.21
C PRO A 419 -19.88 11.88 12.51
N HIS A 420 -19.23 11.87 13.67
CA HIS A 420 -18.08 11.00 13.93
C HIS A 420 -18.45 9.54 14.24
N TYR A 421 -19.59 9.27 14.87
CA TYR A 421 -19.99 7.90 15.24
C TYR A 421 -20.12 6.95 14.04
N ARG A 422 -20.45 7.51 12.86
CA ARG A 422 -20.61 6.76 11.61
C ARG A 422 -19.30 6.49 10.89
N LYS A 423 -18.19 7.13 11.28
CA LYS A 423 -16.88 6.95 10.64
C LYS A 423 -16.30 5.59 11.03
N ASN A 424 -16.45 4.62 10.14
CA ASN A 424 -16.00 3.24 10.32
C ASN A 424 -15.59 2.66 8.96
N ALA A 425 -14.61 3.28 8.30
CA ALA A 425 -14.21 2.92 6.95
C ALA A 425 -13.52 1.55 6.91
N PHE A 426 -13.92 0.71 5.96
CA PHE A 426 -13.24 -0.54 5.62
C PHE A 426 -12.33 -0.29 4.42
N ASP A 427 -11.20 0.39 4.61
CA ASP A 427 -10.43 1.01 3.53
C ASP A 427 -10.04 0.04 2.39
N ALA A 428 -9.77 -1.25 2.67
CA ALA A 428 -9.48 -2.19 1.60
C ALA A 428 -10.75 -2.60 0.83
N GLY A 429 -11.84 -2.88 1.54
CA GLY A 429 -13.10 -3.34 0.96
C GLY A 429 -14.00 -2.25 0.37
N GLU A 430 -13.87 -1.01 0.82
CA GLU A 430 -14.72 0.13 0.43
C GLU A 430 -14.04 1.10 -0.54
N ASP A 431 -12.71 1.20 -0.51
CA ASP A 431 -11.91 2.10 -1.38
C ASP A 431 -10.84 1.36 -2.20
N GLY A 432 -10.19 0.35 -1.60
CA GLY A 432 -9.15 -0.46 -2.23
C GLY A 432 -7.74 0.07 -2.00
N LEU A 433 -6.94 -0.63 -1.20
CA LEU A 433 -5.57 -0.23 -0.87
C LEU A 433 -4.68 -0.17 -2.11
N GLY A 434 -4.84 -1.14 -3.01
CA GLY A 434 -4.03 -1.21 -4.23
C GLY A 434 -4.45 -0.22 -5.30
N LYS A 435 -5.75 0.08 -5.40
CA LYS A 435 -6.29 1.09 -6.33
C LYS A 435 -5.77 2.49 -5.97
N ASN A 436 -5.54 2.71 -4.68
CA ASN A 436 -5.01 3.96 -4.12
C ASN A 436 -3.48 3.95 -3.93
N ALA A 437 -2.77 2.99 -4.53
CA ALA A 437 -1.31 2.89 -4.39
C ALA A 437 -0.57 4.03 -5.13
N HIS A 438 0.61 4.39 -4.62
CA HIS A 438 1.44 5.44 -5.21
C HIS A 438 2.42 4.88 -6.24
N SER A 439 2.77 5.73 -7.21
CA SER A 439 4.01 5.58 -7.97
C SER A 439 5.19 6.01 -7.11
N LEU A 440 5.96 5.05 -6.59
CA LEU A 440 7.04 5.32 -5.64
C LEU A 440 8.28 5.92 -6.33
N LYS A 441 8.81 7.00 -5.73
CA LYS A 441 9.96 7.73 -6.26
C LYS A 441 11.27 7.24 -5.66
N LYS A 442 12.21 6.86 -6.52
CA LYS A 442 13.57 6.45 -6.15
C LYS A 442 14.29 7.56 -5.37
N GLY A 443 14.88 7.19 -4.23
CA GLY A 443 15.63 8.11 -3.36
C GLY A 443 14.76 8.95 -2.44
N CYS A 444 13.43 8.87 -2.55
CA CYS A 444 12.47 9.49 -1.62
C CYS A 444 11.76 8.40 -0.81
N ASP A 445 10.88 7.63 -1.46
CA ASP A 445 10.07 6.60 -0.79
C ASP A 445 10.87 5.33 -0.51
N CYS A 446 11.81 5.00 -1.41
CA CYS A 446 12.73 3.86 -1.27
C CYS A 446 14.17 4.29 -1.53
N LEU A 447 15.06 3.96 -0.59
CA LEU A 447 16.48 4.34 -0.62
C LEU A 447 17.39 3.11 -0.81
N GLY A 448 18.40 3.25 -1.67
CA GLY A 448 19.37 2.18 -1.98
C GLY A 448 19.25 1.65 -3.41
N TYR A 449 19.59 0.37 -3.60
CA TYR A 449 19.39 -0.31 -4.88
C TYR A 449 17.98 -0.89 -4.93
N ILE A 450 17.11 -0.28 -5.75
CA ILE A 450 15.69 -0.62 -5.78
C ILE A 450 15.33 -1.32 -7.10
N LYS A 451 14.56 -2.40 -7.01
CA LYS A 451 13.80 -2.96 -8.12
C LYS A 451 12.32 -2.61 -7.95
N TYR A 452 11.75 -1.98 -8.96
CA TYR A 452 10.33 -1.67 -9.00
C TYR A 452 9.53 -2.66 -9.85
N PHE A 453 8.24 -2.81 -9.49
CA PHE A 453 7.22 -3.49 -10.26
C PHE A 453 6.04 -2.55 -10.48
N ASP A 454 5.59 -2.49 -11.73
CA ASP A 454 4.37 -1.77 -12.09
C ASP A 454 3.15 -2.66 -11.80
N SER A 455 1.98 -2.03 -11.64
CA SER A 455 0.72 -2.74 -11.55
C SER A 455 -0.30 -2.19 -12.56
N HIS A 456 -1.11 -3.08 -13.11
CA HIS A 456 -2.14 -2.73 -14.09
C HIS A 456 -3.54 -3.01 -13.51
N PHE A 457 -4.45 -2.06 -13.71
CA PHE A 457 -5.84 -2.15 -13.25
C PHE A 457 -6.81 -1.73 -14.35
N THR A 458 -8.09 -1.89 -14.08
CA THR A 458 -9.14 -1.20 -14.82
C THR A 458 -9.41 0.17 -14.20
N ASN A 459 -9.76 1.14 -15.02
CA ASN A 459 -10.49 2.33 -14.60
C ASN A 459 -11.99 2.04 -14.55
N PHE A 460 -12.77 2.98 -14.02
CA PHE A 460 -14.21 2.84 -13.82
C PHE A 460 -14.98 2.46 -15.10
N THR A 461 -14.49 2.89 -16.27
CA THR A 461 -15.11 2.62 -17.57
C THR A 461 -14.58 1.38 -18.30
N GLY A 462 -13.59 0.67 -17.74
CA GLY A 462 -12.99 -0.51 -18.36
C GLY A 462 -11.69 -0.26 -19.13
N GLY A 463 -11.17 0.98 -19.15
CA GLY A 463 -9.84 1.28 -19.69
C GLY A 463 -8.74 0.73 -18.77
N VAL A 464 -7.54 0.48 -19.31
CA VAL A 464 -6.41 0.03 -18.47
C VAL A 464 -5.68 1.23 -17.88
N GLU A 465 -5.44 1.19 -16.58
CA GLU A 465 -4.57 2.12 -15.86
C GLU A 465 -3.31 1.39 -15.40
N THR A 466 -2.18 2.08 -15.40
CA THR A 466 -0.91 1.56 -14.90
C THR A 466 -0.38 2.47 -13.81
N ILE A 467 -0.10 1.89 -12.65
CA ILE A 467 0.66 2.56 -11.60
C ILE A 467 2.11 2.11 -11.78
N GLU A 468 2.93 2.98 -12.35
CA GLU A 468 4.37 2.74 -12.52
C GLU A 468 5.04 2.74 -11.15
N ASN A 469 6.07 1.92 -10.95
CA ASN A 469 6.81 1.86 -9.68
C ASN A 469 5.93 1.60 -8.43
N CYS A 470 4.84 0.85 -8.60
CA CYS A 470 3.83 0.59 -7.57
C CYS A 470 4.38 -0.21 -6.38
N VAL A 471 5.25 -1.20 -6.65
CA VAL A 471 5.90 -2.01 -5.60
C VAL A 471 7.40 -1.80 -5.65
N CYS A 472 7.99 -1.62 -4.47
CA CYS A 472 9.41 -1.48 -4.24
C CYS A 472 9.98 -2.77 -3.63
N LEU A 473 11.11 -3.24 -4.16
CA LEU A 473 11.88 -4.37 -3.66
C LEU A 473 13.34 -3.94 -3.48
N HIS A 474 13.87 -4.12 -2.27
CA HIS A 474 15.29 -3.88 -1.97
C HIS A 474 15.77 -4.75 -0.81
N GLU A 475 17.09 -4.88 -0.66
CA GLU A 475 17.68 -5.42 0.56
C GLU A 475 18.34 -4.29 1.36
N GLU A 476 18.33 -4.42 2.67
CA GLU A 476 18.94 -3.46 3.58
C GLU A 476 19.69 -4.15 4.72
N ASP A 477 20.70 -3.47 5.24
CA ASP A 477 21.38 -3.88 6.46
C ASP A 477 20.40 -3.82 7.65
N HIS A 478 20.46 -4.83 8.51
CA HIS A 478 19.62 -4.91 9.70
C HIS A 478 20.47 -5.19 10.96
N GLY A 479 21.60 -4.49 11.07
CA GLY A 479 22.46 -4.58 12.25
C GLY A 479 23.14 -5.94 12.41
N MET A 480 23.13 -6.47 13.64
CA MET A 480 23.86 -7.68 14.02
C MET A 480 22.93 -8.89 14.00
N LEU A 481 23.30 -9.95 13.28
CA LEU A 481 22.56 -11.21 13.27
C LEU A 481 22.86 -12.03 14.53
N TRP A 482 24.14 -12.26 14.80
CA TRP A 482 24.61 -12.88 16.02
C TRP A 482 26.07 -12.48 16.30
N LYS A 483 26.45 -12.52 17.58
CA LYS A 483 27.82 -12.33 18.04
C LYS A 483 28.07 -13.18 19.28
N HIS A 484 29.25 -13.78 19.35
CA HIS A 484 29.72 -14.47 20.53
C HIS A 484 31.19 -14.16 20.77
N GLN A 485 31.59 -14.05 22.04
CA GLN A 485 32.98 -14.00 22.45
C GLN A 485 33.21 -15.06 23.53
N ASP A 486 34.15 -15.96 23.29
CA ASP A 486 34.55 -16.94 24.28
C ASP A 486 35.62 -16.33 25.19
N TRP A 487 35.28 -16.15 26.46
CA TRP A 487 36.17 -15.55 27.45
C TRP A 487 37.41 -16.41 27.76
N ARG A 488 37.36 -17.73 27.50
CA ARG A 488 38.49 -18.63 27.77
C ARG A 488 39.59 -18.49 26.74
N THR A 489 39.21 -18.32 25.47
CA THR A 489 40.14 -18.18 24.35
C THR A 489 40.38 -16.72 23.96
N GLY A 490 39.49 -15.80 24.37
CA GLY A 490 39.50 -14.40 23.96
C GLY A 490 38.97 -14.18 22.53
N LEU A 491 38.59 -15.24 21.81
CA LEU A 491 38.15 -15.15 20.42
C LEU A 491 36.70 -14.68 20.31
N ALA A 492 36.43 -13.84 19.30
CA ALA A 492 35.10 -13.33 19.00
C ALA A 492 34.71 -13.61 17.55
N GLU A 493 33.44 -13.95 17.36
CA GLU A 493 32.80 -14.06 16.05
C GLU A 493 31.55 -13.18 15.97
N VAL A 494 31.33 -12.58 14.80
CA VAL A 494 30.16 -11.75 14.51
C VAL A 494 29.67 -12.00 13.09
N ARG A 495 28.36 -11.96 12.88
CA ARG A 495 27.72 -11.87 11.56
C ARG A 495 26.71 -10.73 11.57
N ARG A 496 26.70 -9.94 10.50
CA ARG A 496 25.69 -8.91 10.28
C ARG A 496 24.41 -9.53 9.73
N SER A 497 23.28 -8.90 10.00
CA SER A 497 21.99 -9.26 9.43
C SER A 497 21.68 -8.38 8.23
N ARG A 498 20.93 -8.93 7.29
CA ARG A 498 20.23 -8.20 6.23
C ARG A 498 18.78 -8.65 6.20
N ARG A 499 17.92 -7.78 5.69
CA ARG A 499 16.54 -8.15 5.34
C ARG A 499 16.24 -7.75 3.90
N LEU A 500 15.37 -8.52 3.25
CA LEU A 500 14.74 -8.16 1.99
C LEU A 500 13.37 -7.57 2.29
N THR A 501 13.11 -6.40 1.74
CA THR A 501 11.88 -5.62 1.92
C THR A 501 11.09 -5.62 0.63
N VAL A 502 9.79 -5.93 0.70
CA VAL A 502 8.82 -5.74 -0.39
C VAL A 502 7.72 -4.84 0.13
N SER A 503 7.46 -3.72 -0.54
CA SER A 503 6.52 -2.72 -0.03
C SER A 503 5.74 -1.96 -1.09
N PHE A 504 4.60 -1.42 -0.68
CA PHE A 504 3.86 -0.38 -1.39
C PHE A 504 3.31 0.64 -0.39
N ILE A 505 2.95 1.83 -0.89
CA ILE A 505 2.34 2.91 -0.10
C ILE A 505 1.05 3.31 -0.80
N CYS A 506 -0.01 3.59 -0.05
CA CYS A 506 -1.28 4.11 -0.57
C CYS A 506 -1.84 5.24 0.30
N THR A 507 -2.63 6.13 -0.33
CA THR A 507 -3.40 7.18 0.35
C THR A 507 -4.88 6.83 0.34
N VAL A 508 -5.51 6.78 1.52
CA VAL A 508 -6.97 6.67 1.63
C VAL A 508 -7.47 7.96 2.25
N ALA A 509 -7.98 8.84 1.39
CA ALA A 509 -8.36 10.21 1.73
C ALA A 509 -7.24 10.95 2.50
N ASN A 510 -7.41 11.13 3.81
CA ASN A 510 -6.50 11.87 4.66
C ASN A 510 -5.27 11.06 5.14
N TYR A 511 -5.28 9.73 5.08
CA TYR A 511 -4.22 8.88 5.63
C TYR A 511 -3.32 8.25 4.57
N GLU A 512 -2.05 8.08 4.94
CA GLU A 512 -1.10 7.27 4.20
C GLU A 512 -0.73 6.01 4.97
N TYR A 513 -0.71 4.88 4.26
CA TYR A 513 -0.30 3.58 4.78
C TYR A 513 0.85 3.01 3.95
N GLY A 514 1.97 2.72 4.62
CA GLY A 514 3.07 1.93 4.04
C GLY A 514 3.00 0.49 4.52
N PHE A 515 2.81 -0.46 3.60
CA PHE A 515 2.75 -1.89 3.90
C PHE A 515 4.06 -2.57 3.49
N TYR A 516 4.70 -3.27 4.43
CA TYR A 516 6.00 -3.90 4.24
C TYR A 516 5.95 -5.38 4.62
N TRP A 517 6.49 -6.22 3.74
CA TRP A 517 6.87 -7.60 4.05
C TRP A 517 8.39 -7.71 4.08
N HIS A 518 8.93 -8.12 5.22
CA HIS A 518 10.37 -8.31 5.42
C HIS A 518 10.73 -9.78 5.55
N PHE A 519 11.80 -10.20 4.87
CA PHE A 519 12.37 -11.54 4.94
C PHE A 519 13.79 -11.47 5.49
N TYR A 520 14.11 -12.29 6.50
CA TYR A 520 15.38 -12.23 7.23
C TYR A 520 16.25 -13.47 6.99
N GLN A 521 17.56 -13.34 7.18
CA GLN A 521 18.52 -14.45 6.99
C GLN A 521 18.37 -15.59 8.02
N ASP A 522 17.73 -15.34 9.16
CA ASP A 522 17.42 -16.33 10.20
C ASP A 522 16.13 -17.14 9.95
N GLY A 523 15.40 -16.83 8.88
CA GLY A 523 14.13 -17.48 8.55
C GLY A 523 12.89 -16.75 9.06
N LYS A 524 13.02 -15.58 9.71
CA LYS A 524 11.88 -14.74 10.10
C LYS A 524 11.21 -14.11 8.87
N ILE A 525 9.88 -14.03 8.92
CA ILE A 525 9.05 -13.16 8.08
C ILE A 525 8.38 -12.15 9.00
N GLU A 526 8.35 -10.88 8.62
CA GLU A 526 7.69 -9.82 9.38
C GLU A 526 6.78 -9.00 8.48
N ALA A 527 5.59 -8.70 9.00
CA ALA A 527 4.68 -7.73 8.42
C ALA A 527 4.81 -6.44 9.24
N GLU A 528 5.06 -5.32 8.57
CA GLU A 528 5.12 -3.99 9.19
C GLU A 528 4.17 -3.06 8.44
N VAL A 529 3.36 -2.30 9.17
CA VAL A 529 2.52 -1.23 8.61
C VAL A 529 2.94 0.08 9.26
N LYS A 530 3.24 1.08 8.43
CA LYS A 530 3.55 2.44 8.88
C LYS A 530 2.38 3.35 8.57
N LEU A 531 1.86 4.01 9.59
CA LEU A 531 0.75 4.95 9.48
C LEU A 531 1.32 6.36 9.51
N THR A 532 0.97 7.17 8.52
CA THR A 532 1.30 8.59 8.45
C THR A 532 0.16 9.36 7.78
N GLY A 533 0.42 10.59 7.35
CA GLY A 533 -0.57 11.47 6.76
C GLY A 533 -1.23 12.40 7.75
N ILE A 534 -2.49 12.73 7.47
CA ILE A 534 -3.23 13.78 8.15
C ILE A 534 -4.35 13.14 8.97
N LEU A 535 -4.55 13.62 10.20
CA LEU A 535 -5.68 13.18 11.03
C LEU A 535 -7.02 13.56 10.37
N SER A 536 -8.04 12.70 10.49
CA SER A 536 -9.43 13.10 10.21
C SER A 536 -9.96 13.92 11.37
N LEU A 537 -10.24 15.20 11.12
CA LEU A 537 -10.51 16.21 12.15
C LEU A 537 -11.99 16.61 12.22
N GLY A 538 -12.38 17.16 13.37
CA GLY A 538 -13.66 17.82 13.61
C GLY A 538 -13.46 19.22 14.18
N ALA A 539 -14.53 20.02 14.22
CA ALA A 539 -14.51 21.36 14.80
C ALA A 539 -15.29 21.42 16.13
N LEU A 540 -14.84 22.29 17.02
CA LEU A 540 -15.45 22.51 18.34
C LEU A 540 -16.06 23.90 18.44
N GLN A 541 -17.17 24.03 19.17
CA GLN A 541 -17.65 25.34 19.59
C GLN A 541 -16.62 26.01 20.54
N PRO A 542 -16.61 27.35 20.61
CA PRO A 542 -15.81 28.06 21.60
C PRO A 542 -16.09 27.56 23.03
N GLY A 543 -15.04 27.12 23.73
CA GLY A 543 -15.13 26.57 25.09
C GLY A 543 -15.61 25.12 25.18
N GLU A 544 -15.99 24.49 24.07
CA GLU A 544 -16.35 23.07 24.04
C GLU A 544 -15.13 22.19 24.23
N THR A 545 -15.28 21.14 25.05
CA THR A 545 -14.30 20.07 25.19
C THR A 545 -15.01 18.73 25.08
N ARG A 546 -14.40 17.78 24.37
CA ARG A 546 -14.94 16.42 24.20
C ARG A 546 -13.95 15.41 24.75
N LYS A 547 -14.44 14.47 25.56
CA LYS A 547 -13.62 13.40 26.16
C LYS A 547 -13.22 12.29 25.19
N TYR A 548 -13.78 12.29 23.97
CA TYR A 548 -13.61 11.22 22.97
C TYR A 548 -12.53 11.55 21.92
N GLY A 549 -11.60 12.43 22.25
CA GLY A 549 -10.56 12.89 21.35
C GLY A 549 -9.69 13.94 22.01
N THR A 550 -8.83 14.56 21.21
CA THR A 550 -7.86 15.55 21.66
C THR A 550 -8.07 16.86 20.91
N THR A 551 -8.16 17.97 21.63
CA THR A 551 -8.05 19.30 21.02
C THR A 551 -6.58 19.54 20.67
N ILE A 552 -6.28 19.64 19.38
CA ILE A 552 -4.90 19.75 18.88
C ILE A 552 -4.51 21.18 18.47
N ALA A 553 -5.50 22.05 18.27
CA ALA A 553 -5.35 23.47 18.03
C ALA A 553 -6.65 24.20 18.43
N PRO A 554 -6.67 25.55 18.52
CA PRO A 554 -7.89 26.30 18.81
C PRO A 554 -9.04 25.91 17.86
N GLY A 555 -10.15 25.41 18.42
CA GLY A 555 -11.32 24.97 17.66
C GLY A 555 -11.15 23.65 16.89
N LEU A 556 -9.97 23.02 16.91
CA LEU A 556 -9.65 21.83 16.11
C LEU A 556 -9.49 20.59 16.99
N TYR A 557 -10.20 19.53 16.63
CA TYR A 557 -10.34 18.33 17.43
C TYR A 557 -10.05 17.07 16.62
N ALA A 558 -9.27 16.18 17.20
CA ALA A 558 -8.96 14.86 16.65
C ALA A 558 -9.71 13.79 17.46
N PRO A 559 -10.81 13.22 16.94
CA PRO A 559 -11.51 12.14 17.61
C PRO A 559 -10.61 10.90 17.71
N VAL A 560 -10.68 10.18 18.83
CA VAL A 560 -9.97 8.91 18.98
C VAL A 560 -10.47 7.90 17.96
N HIS A 561 -9.58 7.05 17.48
CA HIS A 561 -9.89 6.00 16.53
C HIS A 561 -8.84 4.89 16.62
N GLN A 562 -9.15 3.75 16.02
CA GLN A 562 -8.25 2.60 15.95
C GLN A 562 -8.00 2.26 14.48
N HIS A 563 -6.87 1.63 14.17
CA HIS A 563 -6.61 1.04 12.88
C HIS A 563 -6.43 -0.46 13.08
N PHE A 564 -7.40 -1.26 12.65
CA PHE A 564 -7.33 -2.72 12.72
C PHE A 564 -6.93 -3.26 11.35
N PHE A 565 -5.90 -4.09 11.30
CA PHE A 565 -5.41 -4.71 10.07
C PHE A 565 -5.64 -6.22 10.09
N VAL A 566 -6.10 -6.78 8.98
CA VAL A 566 -6.29 -8.22 8.80
C VAL A 566 -5.25 -8.75 7.84
N ALA A 567 -4.16 -9.30 8.39
CA ALA A 567 -3.18 -10.06 7.62
C ALA A 567 -3.67 -11.49 7.41
N ARG A 568 -3.91 -11.89 6.15
CA ARG A 568 -4.26 -13.28 5.79
C ARG A 568 -3.00 -14.06 5.49
N LEU A 569 -2.73 -15.08 6.31
CA LEU A 569 -1.61 -16.00 6.15
C LEU A 569 -2.14 -17.37 5.73
N ASP A 570 -2.12 -17.65 4.43
CA ASP A 570 -2.42 -18.99 3.90
C ASP A 570 -1.15 -19.84 4.00
N MET A 571 -1.00 -20.54 5.11
CA MET A 571 0.24 -21.23 5.46
C MET A 571 0.46 -22.50 4.65
N ALA A 572 1.73 -22.87 4.47
CA ALA A 572 2.14 -24.04 3.68
C ALA A 572 3.38 -24.75 4.28
N VAL A 573 3.55 -24.70 5.61
CA VAL A 573 4.78 -25.15 6.27
C VAL A 573 5.09 -26.61 5.94
N ASP A 574 6.17 -26.84 5.18
CA ASP A 574 6.62 -28.16 4.71
C ASP A 574 5.56 -29.00 3.99
N CYS A 575 4.49 -28.39 3.49
CA CYS A 575 3.42 -29.12 2.81
C CYS A 575 3.94 -29.80 1.53
N LYS A 576 3.51 -31.04 1.28
CA LYS A 576 3.87 -31.71 0.03
C LYS A 576 3.00 -31.21 -1.13
N PRO A 577 3.54 -31.17 -2.36
CA PRO A 577 2.76 -30.92 -3.56
C PRO A 577 1.59 -31.91 -3.69
N GLY A 578 0.35 -31.40 -3.69
CA GLY A 578 -0.87 -32.20 -3.85
C GLY A 578 -1.49 -32.76 -2.57
N GLU A 579 -0.90 -32.52 -1.40
CA GLU A 579 -1.64 -32.70 -0.14
C GLU A 579 -2.69 -31.58 -0.04
N ALA A 580 -3.97 -31.96 0.05
CA ALA A 580 -5.03 -31.03 0.43
C ALA A 580 -4.75 -30.57 1.87
N TYR A 581 -4.91 -29.26 2.10
CA TYR A 581 -4.82 -28.65 3.42
C TYR A 581 -5.98 -29.08 4.31
#